data_AF-A0A645E3N4-F1
#
_entry.id   AF-A0A645E3N4-F1
#
_cell.length_a   1.000
_cell.length_b   1.000
_cell.length_c   1.000
_cell.angle_alpha   90.00
_cell.angle_beta   90.00
_cell.angle_gamma   90.00
#
_symmetry.space_group_name_H-M   'P 1'
#
loop_
_entity.id
_entity.type
_entity.pdbx_description
1 polymer ?
#
loop_
_entity_poly.entity_id
_entity_poly.type
_entity_poly.pdbx_seq_one_letter_code
_entity_poly.pdbx_strand_id
1 'polypeptide(L)' 'MAAKETIWALLRDLAGAGKAIVVVSSELPELMSLCDRIVVMSDGEMAGEFLPGEWSAEKLTAAAFSRYMATVH' A
#
# COMPACT_ATOMS: atom_id res chain seq x y z
N MET A 1 -2.37 -11.30 17.23
CA MET A 1 -1.08 -10.59 17.48
C MET A 1 -0.05 -11.65 17.83
N ALA A 2 1.22 -11.51 17.41
CA ALA A 2 2.26 -12.54 17.17
C ALA A 2 2.33 -13.08 15.72
N ALA A 3 1.31 -13.79 15.21
CA ALA A 3 1.42 -14.42 13.88
C ALA A 3 1.69 -13.43 12.72
N LYS A 4 1.06 -12.24 12.75
CA LYS A 4 1.21 -11.21 11.71
C LYS A 4 2.61 -10.59 11.68
N GLU A 5 3.17 -10.33 12.86
CA GLU A 5 4.54 -9.81 13.00
C GLU A 5 5.57 -10.82 12.51
N THR A 6 5.36 -12.12 12.78
CA THR A 6 6.20 -13.20 12.24
C THR A 6 6.18 -13.23 10.71
N ILE A 7 4.99 -13.09 10.12
CA ILE A 7 4.84 -13.03 8.65
C ILE A 7 5.56 -11.79 8.11
N TRP A 8 5.41 -10.61 8.74
CA TRP A 8 6.09 -9.40 8.30
C TRP A 8 7.61 -9.50 8.38
N ALA A 9 8.14 -10.11 9.44
CA ALA A 9 9.58 -10.37 9.56
C ALA A 9 10.06 -11.25 8.41
N LEU A 10 9.36 -12.36 8.13
CA LEU A 10 9.67 -13.24 7.01
C LEU A 10 9.63 -12.51 5.65
N LEU A 11 8.60 -11.68 5.41
CA LEU A 11 8.50 -10.91 4.17
C LEU A 11 9.67 -9.94 4.02
N ARG A 12 10.05 -9.23 5.10
CA ARG A 12 11.22 -8.34 5.08
C ARG A 12 12.51 -9.09 4.81
N ASP A 13 12.71 -10.26 5.42
CA ASP A 13 13.91 -11.08 5.19
C ASP A 13 14.00 -11.56 3.73
N LEU A 14 12.87 -11.98 3.15
CA LEU A 14 12.80 -12.39 1.76
C LEU A 14 13.07 -11.21 0.81
N ALA A 15 12.54 -10.03 1.11
CA ALA A 15 12.80 -8.81 0.34
C ALA A 15 14.28 -8.41 0.44
N GLY A 16 14.87 -8.43 1.64
CA GLY A 16 16.28 -8.18 1.88
C GLY A 16 17.22 -9.18 1.18
N ALA A 17 16.73 -10.40 0.91
CA ALA A 17 17.43 -11.40 0.09
C ALA A 17 17.26 -11.17 -1.44
N GLY A 18 16.79 -10.00 -1.87
CA GLY A 18 16.66 -9.61 -3.27
C GLY A 18 15.42 -10.17 -3.97
N LYS A 19 14.40 -10.63 -3.24
CA LYS A 19 13.15 -11.13 -3.83
C LYS A 19 12.12 -10.01 -3.92
N ALA A 20 11.41 -9.94 -5.05
CA ALA A 20 10.25 -9.07 -5.19
C ALA A 20 9.04 -9.68 -4.46
N ILE A 21 8.34 -8.87 -3.67
CA ILE A 21 7.15 -9.26 -2.91
C ILE A 21 6.03 -8.29 -3.25
N VAL A 22 4.85 -8.82 -3.55
CA VAL A 22 3.62 -8.03 -3.74
C VAL A 22 2.70 -8.29 -2.56
N VAL A 23 2.30 -7.21 -1.89
CA VAL A 23 1.38 -7.25 -0.75
C VAL A 23 0.10 -6.52 -1.14
N VAL A 24 -1.04 -7.15 -0.87
CA VAL A 24 -2.37 -6.57 -1.09
C VAL A 24 -3.09 -6.53 0.24
N SER A 25 -3.47 -5.33 0.68
CA SER A 25 -4.19 -5.11 1.94
C SER A 25 -5.06 -3.85 1.83
N SER A 26 -6.11 -3.78 2.64
CA SER A 26 -6.90 -2.56 2.87
C SER A 26 -6.49 -1.83 4.16
N GLU A 27 -5.59 -2.41 4.96
CA GLU A 27 -5.06 -1.82 6.19
C GLU A 27 -3.87 -0.90 5.87
N LEU A 28 -4.14 0.40 5.69
CA LEU A 28 -3.12 1.40 5.35
C LEU A 28 -1.91 1.43 6.29
N PRO A 29 -2.05 1.35 7.63
CA PRO A 29 -0.90 1.38 8.53
C PRO A 29 0.11 0.26 8.25
N GLU A 30 -0.36 -0.86 7.72
CA GLU A 30 0.46 -2.05 7.48
C GLU A 30 1.22 -1.93 6.19
N LEU A 31 0.56 -1.46 5.13
CA LEU A 31 1.20 -1.14 3.86
C LEU A 31 2.29 -0.08 4.06
N MET A 32 1.98 0.97 4.82
CA MET A 32 2.92 2.05 5.12
C MET A 32 4.13 1.59 5.94
N SER A 33 4.01 0.51 6.71
CA SER A 33 5.08 -0.07 7.53
C SER A 33 5.93 -1.10 6.77
N LEU A 34 5.35 -1.79 5.79
CA LEU A 34 5.98 -2.94 5.12
C LEU A 34 6.51 -2.61 3.72
N CYS A 35 5.88 -1.70 2.99
CA CYS A 35 6.15 -1.49 1.57
C CYS A 35 7.18 -0.38 1.34
N ASP A 36 8.11 -0.61 0.42
CA ASP A 36 9.00 0.44 -0.11
C ASP A 36 8.33 1.26 -1.22
N ARG A 37 7.16 0.83 -1.71
CA ARG A 37 6.38 1.48 -2.76
C ARG A 37 4.91 1.09 -2.63
N ILE A 38 4.01 2.07 -2.75
CA ILE A 38 2.57 1.83 -2.69
C ILE A 38 1.93 2.28 -3.99
N VAL A 39 1.20 1.39 -4.64
CA VAL A 39 0.36 1.68 -5.80
C VAL A 39 -1.09 1.61 -5.34
N VAL A 40 -1.84 2.68 -5.59
CA VAL A 40 -3.27 2.76 -5.27
C VAL A 40 -4.06 2.61 -6.56
N MET A 41 -5.07 1.75 -6.53
CA MET A 41 -6.01 1.57 -7.63
C MET A 41 -7.39 2.11 -7.24
N SER A 42 -8.11 2.69 -8.21
CA SER A 42 -9.49 3.16 -8.06
C SER A 42 -10.23 2.87 -9.37
N ASP A 43 -11.40 2.22 -9.27
CA ASP A 43 -12.24 1.85 -10.43
C ASP A 43 -11.49 1.13 -11.56
N GLY A 44 -10.67 0.14 -11.20
CA GLY A 44 -9.91 -0.68 -12.15
C GLY A 44 -8.66 -0.01 -12.74
N GLU A 45 -8.42 1.27 -12.46
CA GLU A 45 -7.27 2.02 -12.94
C GLU A 45 -6.29 2.39 -11.83
N MET A 46 -5.03 2.67 -12.19
CA MET A 46 -4.05 3.20 -11.24
C MET A 46 -4.39 4.65 -10.90
N ALA A 47 -4.68 4.90 -9.62
CA ALA A 47 -5.00 6.22 -9.09
C ALA A 47 -3.76 6.97 -8.57
N GLY A 48 -2.70 6.25 -8.23
CA GLY A 48 -1.43 6.85 -7.83
C GLY A 48 -0.34 5.84 -7.49
N GLU A 49 0.90 6.30 -7.53
CA GLU A 49 2.09 5.59 -7.10
C GLU A 49 2.86 6.49 -6.13
N PHE A 50 3.30 5.93 -5.01
CA PHE A 50 3.93 6.66 -3.92
C PHE A 50 5.21 5.96 -3.48
N LEU A 51 6.28 6.72 -3.34
CA LEU A 51 7.56 6.31 -2.76
C LEU A 51 7.65 6.67 -1.26
N PRO A 52 8.64 6.14 -0.52
CA PRO A 52 8.79 6.43 0.90
C PRO A 52 8.93 7.93 1.14
N GLY A 53 8.15 8.46 2.08
CA GLY A 53 8.08 9.90 2.38
C GLY A 53 7.06 10.67 1.55
N GLU A 54 6.47 10.07 0.51
CA GLU A 54 5.45 10.73 -0.32
C GLU A 54 4.02 10.44 0.14
N TRP A 55 3.82 9.34 0.88
CA TRP A 55 2.50 8.91 1.35
C TRP A 55 2.12 9.45 2.72
N SER A 56 0.82 9.64 2.90
CA SER A 56 0.14 9.75 4.21
C SER A 56 -1.17 8.96 4.13
N ALA A 57 -1.77 8.61 5.27
CA ALA A 57 -3.04 7.90 5.28
C ALA A 57 -4.12 8.69 4.49
N GLU A 58 -4.12 10.01 4.62
CA GLU A 58 -5.02 10.92 3.90
C GLU A 58 -4.77 10.86 2.39
N LYS A 59 -3.50 10.95 1.94
CA LYS A 59 -3.16 10.91 0.49
C LYS A 59 -3.55 9.57 -0.14
N LEU A 60 -3.26 8.46 0.54
CA LEU A 60 -3.59 7.12 0.06
C LEU A 60 -5.11 6.91 -0.01
N THR A 61 -5.84 7.37 1.00
CA THR A 61 -7.30 7.32 1.02
C THR A 61 -7.90 8.19 -0.07
N ALA A 62 -7.42 9.43 -0.24
CA ALA A 62 -7.87 10.34 -1.29
C ALA A 62 -7.64 9.73 -2.69
N ALA A 63 -6.49 9.12 -2.93
CA ALA A 63 -6.23 8.41 -4.19
C ALA A 63 -7.21 7.25 -4.42
N ALA A 64 -7.51 6.45 -3.39
CA ALA A 64 -8.43 5.32 -3.49
C ALA A 64 -9.86 5.75 -3.84
N PHE A 65 -10.30 6.92 -3.38
CA PHE A 65 -11.64 7.47 -3.64
C PHE A 65 -11.70 8.49 -4.79
N SER A 66 -10.57 8.78 -5.44
CA SER A 66 -10.46 9.82 -6.47
C SER A 66 -11.53 9.71 -7.56
N ARG A 67 -11.90 8.50 -7.97
CA ARG A 67 -12.92 8.26 -9.00
C ARG A 67 -14.35 8.22 -8.50
N TYR A 68 -14.58 7.96 -7.22
CA TYR A 68 -15.93 8.10 -6.64
C TYR A 68 -16.34 9.58 -6.62
N MET A 69 -15.40 10.49 -6.37
CA MET A 69 -15.66 11.93 -6.39
C MET A 69 -15.85 12.50 -7.82
N ALA A 70 -15.23 11.88 -8.83
CA ALA A 70 -15.36 12.32 -10.22
C ALA A 70 -16.76 12.08 -10.82
N THR A 71 -17.49 11.07 -10.32
CA THR A 71 -18.80 10.68 -10.83
C THR A 71 -19.97 11.45 -10.19
N VAL A 72 -19.73 12.23 -9.14
CA VAL A 72 -20.77 13.01 -8.43
C VAL A 72 -20.99 14.41 -9.07
N HIS A 73 -20.78 14.52 -10.38
CA HIS A 73 -21.11 15.72 -11.16
C HIS A 73 -22.28 15.47 -12.11
#